data_AF-A0AAU1FZY4-F1
#
_entry.id   AF-A0AAU1FZY4-F1
#
_cell.length_a   1.000
_cell.length_b   1.000
_cell.length_c   1.000
_cell.angle_alpha   90.00
_cell.angle_beta   90.00
_cell.angle_gamma   90.00
#
_symmetry.space_group_name_H-M   'P 1'
#
loop_
_entity.id
_entity.type
_entity.pdbx_description
1 polymer ?
#
loop_
_entity_poly.entity_id
_entity_poly.type
_entity_poly.pdbx_seq_one_letter_code
_entity_poly.pdbx_strand_id
1 'polypeptide(L)'
;MRIKRILAATALLASLPALAACEDAEPGAAAAVPTAIAGAPEAAPTSLAEAQKYVQRYASCEKMGTQADDSRLPLTDLTTVGKWSVTERGVCSDRVEHGEIIFYMASDMKEFQAGYKQRVMEQIAAGKATYGLNSRVFVGKNYAVTPTSTKTALALARSDLRILTCNPTFGVPKGYKKETALVDGCVLSDFVGSADGSGSPNFETPQDDPAAAASEKPGQPAQGSLGLPRAGSLDELKKMVHPNIVDCTNMSTAPDAVAIQSIDYLPVVAGDPLGWGVKERAVCGEPAGERRAHDLNWLDVVRDMKTLQLKAKAAQQADLKDDGRLKATASRLLVGENIAVETNSREIRHGLYQLQFLYLNCEPGFSAPAGYRLEKSQVEGCVLTNYEH
;
A
#
# COMPACT_ATOMS: atom_id res chain seq x y z
N MET A 1 -58.48 52.06 -36.51
CA MET A 1 -57.70 53.30 -36.76
C MET A 1 -56.21 52.96 -36.89
N ARG A 2 -55.41 53.91 -37.40
CA ARG A 2 -53.98 53.81 -37.75
C ARG A 2 -53.03 53.40 -36.60
N ILE A 3 -52.13 52.47 -36.93
CA ILE A 3 -50.66 52.38 -36.65
C ILE A 3 -50.03 53.38 -35.64
N LYS A 4 -49.11 52.88 -34.78
CA LYS A 4 -47.86 53.57 -34.39
C LYS A 4 -46.74 52.60 -33.92
N ARG A 5 -45.47 52.94 -34.24
CA ARG A 5 -44.19 52.33 -33.78
C ARG A 5 -43.22 53.45 -33.36
N ILE A 6 -42.44 53.28 -32.28
CA ILE A 6 -41.21 54.04 -31.89
C ILE A 6 -40.32 53.04 -31.10
N LEU A 7 -38.98 52.91 -31.17
CA LEU A 7 -37.83 53.61 -31.79
C LEU A 7 -36.99 54.60 -30.93
N ALA A 8 -36.35 54.10 -29.87
CA ALA A 8 -35.01 54.53 -29.38
C ALA A 8 -34.35 53.33 -28.63
N ALA A 9 -33.09 52.92 -28.77
CA ALA A 9 -31.82 53.47 -29.27
C ALA A 9 -30.90 54.09 -28.20
N THR A 10 -29.76 53.45 -27.95
CA THR A 10 -28.55 54.03 -27.33
C THR A 10 -27.35 53.17 -27.70
N ALA A 11 -26.22 53.77 -28.05
CA ALA A 11 -24.99 53.08 -28.45
C ALA A 11 -23.77 53.85 -27.94
N LEU A 12 -22.70 53.12 -27.57
CA LEU A 12 -21.45 53.71 -27.11
C LEU A 12 -20.24 52.97 -27.72
N LEU A 13 -19.65 53.62 -28.73
CA LEU A 13 -18.25 53.49 -29.13
C LEU A 13 -17.42 54.49 -28.30
N ALA A 14 -16.10 54.40 -28.14
CA ALA A 14 -15.13 53.32 -28.30
C ALA A 14 -13.77 53.82 -27.77
N SER A 15 -12.79 52.92 -27.60
CA SER A 15 -11.37 53.32 -27.65
C SER A 15 -10.45 52.13 -27.96
N LEU A 16 -9.58 52.30 -28.96
CA LEU A 16 -8.44 51.45 -29.30
C LEU A 16 -7.24 52.37 -29.53
N PRO A 17 -6.09 52.18 -28.86
CA PRO A 17 -4.84 52.81 -29.27
C PRO A 17 -4.16 51.96 -30.35
N ALA A 18 -3.58 52.61 -31.36
CA ALA A 18 -2.72 51.98 -32.36
C ALA A 18 -1.57 52.95 -32.73
N LEU A 19 -0.34 52.41 -32.83
CA LEU A 19 0.95 52.97 -33.27
C LEU A 19 2.02 51.98 -32.74
N ALA A 20 3.12 51.62 -33.41
CA ALA A 20 3.52 51.68 -34.81
C ALA A 20 4.60 50.58 -35.03
N ALA A 21 4.97 50.26 -36.28
CA ALA A 21 5.94 49.20 -36.57
C ALA A 21 7.40 49.70 -36.69
N CYS A 22 8.35 48.84 -36.31
CA CYS A 22 9.75 48.78 -36.76
C CYS A 22 10.24 47.32 -36.66
N GLU A 23 11.23 46.95 -37.47
CA GLU A 23 11.75 45.57 -37.61
C GLU A 23 13.00 45.28 -36.72
N ASP A 24 13.36 43.99 -36.68
CA ASP A 24 14.65 43.39 -36.30
C ASP A 24 15.26 43.65 -34.90
N ALA A 25 14.90 42.77 -33.94
CA ALA A 25 15.88 42.06 -33.09
C ALA A 25 15.25 40.88 -32.30
N GLU A 26 15.78 39.67 -32.51
CA GLU A 26 15.76 38.59 -31.49
C GLU A 26 16.96 38.78 -30.52
N PRO A 27 17.00 38.15 -29.31
CA PRO A 27 16.18 37.01 -28.87
C PRO A 27 15.51 37.10 -27.48
N GLY A 28 14.41 36.36 -27.33
CA GLY A 28 14.10 35.52 -26.16
C GLY A 28 13.79 36.15 -24.79
N ALA A 29 12.50 36.21 -24.43
CA ALA A 29 12.04 36.05 -23.04
C ALA A 29 10.57 35.58 -22.95
N ALA A 30 10.30 34.66 -22.02
CA ALA A 30 9.01 34.33 -21.40
C ALA A 30 7.71 34.54 -22.22
N ALA A 31 7.24 33.50 -22.91
CA ALA A 31 5.83 33.41 -23.30
C ALA A 31 4.94 33.29 -22.05
N ALA A 32 4.01 34.22 -21.87
CA ALA A 32 3.10 34.22 -20.73
C ALA A 32 2.10 33.06 -20.82
N VAL A 33 2.09 32.17 -19.82
CA VAL A 33 1.12 31.08 -19.73
C VAL A 33 -0.27 31.65 -19.44
N PRO A 34 -1.30 31.38 -20.27
CA PRO A 34 -2.66 31.83 -19.98
C PRO A 34 -3.20 31.09 -18.76
N THR A 35 -3.46 31.82 -17.68
CA THR A 35 -3.96 31.27 -16.42
C THR A 35 -5.32 30.59 -16.61
N ALA A 36 -5.36 29.26 -16.54
CA ALA A 36 -6.60 28.50 -16.67
C ALA A 36 -7.53 28.83 -15.49
N ILE A 37 -8.66 29.47 -15.78
CA ILE A 37 -9.75 29.69 -14.81
C ILE A 37 -10.29 28.31 -14.43
N ALA A 38 -10.43 28.05 -13.11
CA ALA A 38 -10.89 26.76 -12.60
C ALA A 38 -12.27 26.39 -13.20
N GLY A 39 -12.29 25.30 -13.96
CA GLY A 39 -13.47 24.87 -14.71
C GLY A 39 -14.58 24.30 -13.83
N ALA A 40 -15.80 24.32 -14.36
CA ALA A 40 -16.92 23.56 -13.82
C ALA A 40 -16.59 22.04 -13.79
N PRO A 41 -17.20 21.24 -12.90
CA PRO A 41 -16.94 19.81 -12.81
C PRO A 41 -17.15 19.11 -14.16
N GLU A 42 -16.12 18.41 -14.61
CA GLU A 42 -16.08 17.76 -15.93
C GLU A 42 -17.16 16.68 -16.03
N ALA A 43 -17.80 16.57 -17.19
CA ALA A 43 -18.78 15.52 -17.44
C ALA A 43 -18.10 14.14 -17.36
N ALA A 44 -18.75 13.19 -16.69
CA ALA A 44 -18.20 11.84 -16.57
C ALA A 44 -18.19 11.14 -17.94
N PRO A 45 -17.08 10.48 -18.33
CA PRO A 45 -16.96 9.76 -19.60
C PRO A 45 -18.13 8.81 -19.87
N THR A 46 -18.73 8.90 -21.05
CA THR A 46 -19.87 8.07 -21.47
C THR A 46 -19.46 6.86 -22.31
N SER A 47 -18.18 6.76 -22.67
CA SER A 47 -17.61 5.66 -23.48
C SER A 47 -16.15 5.40 -23.14
N LEU A 48 -15.62 4.24 -23.56
CA LEU A 48 -14.20 3.90 -23.44
C LEU A 48 -13.26 4.95 -24.09
N ALA A 49 -13.69 5.60 -25.18
CA ALA A 49 -12.88 6.62 -25.87
C ALA A 49 -12.77 7.93 -25.07
N GLU A 50 -13.84 8.32 -24.37
CA GLU A 50 -13.80 9.47 -23.45
C GLU A 50 -13.00 9.15 -22.18
N ALA A 51 -13.11 7.92 -21.67
CA ALA A 51 -12.34 7.47 -20.51
C ALA A 51 -10.83 7.40 -20.84
N GLN A 52 -10.47 6.91 -22.04
CA GLN A 52 -9.12 6.97 -22.57
C GLN A 52 -8.61 8.42 -22.61
N LYS A 53 -9.40 9.35 -23.16
CA LYS A 53 -9.01 10.76 -23.27
C LYS A 53 -8.83 11.43 -21.90
N TYR A 54 -9.61 11.04 -20.88
CA TYR A 54 -9.40 11.49 -19.50
C TYR A 54 -8.04 10.99 -18.95
N VAL A 55 -7.76 9.69 -19.10
CA VAL A 55 -6.52 9.04 -18.63
C VAL A 55 -5.27 9.55 -19.33
N GLN A 56 -5.36 9.88 -20.63
CA GLN A 56 -4.26 10.43 -21.44
C GLN A 56 -3.70 11.77 -20.93
N ARG A 57 -4.38 12.43 -19.97
CA ARG A 57 -3.87 13.64 -19.29
C ARG A 57 -2.87 13.34 -18.16
N TYR A 58 -2.78 12.08 -17.74
CA TYR A 58 -1.99 11.63 -16.58
C TYR A 58 -0.98 10.53 -16.95
N ALA A 59 -1.37 9.57 -17.78
CA ALA A 59 -0.52 8.47 -18.23
C ALA A 59 -0.54 8.34 -19.75
N SER A 60 0.50 7.72 -20.33
CA SER A 60 0.41 7.36 -21.75
C SER A 60 -0.56 6.19 -21.92
N CYS A 61 -1.39 6.25 -22.97
CA CYS A 61 -2.49 5.31 -23.18
C CYS A 61 -2.79 5.21 -24.68
N GLU A 62 -1.89 4.53 -25.39
CA GLU A 62 -1.94 4.32 -26.83
C GLU A 62 -2.69 3.02 -27.19
N LYS A 63 -3.18 2.90 -28.43
CA LYS A 63 -3.70 1.64 -29.01
C LYS A 63 -4.79 0.98 -28.16
N MET A 64 -5.92 1.68 -27.94
CA MET A 64 -7.09 1.09 -27.28
C MET A 64 -7.60 -0.12 -28.07
N GLY A 65 -7.59 -1.29 -27.43
CA GLY A 65 -8.23 -2.52 -27.90
C GLY A 65 -9.50 -2.78 -27.10
N THR A 66 -10.54 -3.24 -27.79
CA THR A 66 -11.87 -3.53 -27.22
C THR A 66 -12.34 -4.96 -27.48
N GLN A 67 -11.50 -5.78 -28.11
CA GLN A 67 -11.82 -7.17 -28.40
C GLN A 67 -11.69 -8.02 -27.13
N ALA A 68 -12.55 -9.03 -26.98
CA ALA A 68 -12.62 -9.83 -25.76
C ALA A 68 -11.38 -10.71 -25.53
N ASP A 69 -10.65 -10.99 -26.60
CA ASP A 69 -9.45 -11.83 -26.74
C ASP A 69 -8.15 -11.03 -26.92
N ASP A 70 -8.16 -9.70 -26.74
CA ASP A 70 -6.94 -8.88 -26.73
C ASP A 70 -5.96 -9.39 -25.67
N SER A 71 -4.77 -9.83 -26.09
CA SER A 71 -3.79 -10.53 -25.25
C SER A 71 -3.19 -9.66 -24.13
N ARG A 72 -3.50 -8.35 -24.10
CA ARG A 72 -3.12 -7.43 -23.02
C ARG A 72 -4.14 -7.43 -21.87
N LEU A 73 -5.32 -8.00 -22.08
CA LEU A 73 -6.31 -8.22 -21.01
C LEU A 73 -5.83 -9.33 -20.07
N PRO A 74 -6.04 -9.19 -18.75
CA PRO A 74 -5.67 -10.23 -17.79
C PRO A 74 -6.50 -11.49 -18.03
N LEU A 75 -5.87 -12.67 -17.96
CA LEU A 75 -6.48 -14.01 -18.04
C LEU A 75 -7.32 -14.37 -16.80
N THR A 76 -8.00 -13.39 -16.22
CA THR A 76 -8.82 -13.54 -15.01
C THR A 76 -10.19 -12.93 -15.23
N ASP A 77 -11.22 -13.57 -14.68
CA ASP A 77 -12.62 -13.12 -14.71
C ASP A 77 -12.91 -11.77 -14.05
N LEU A 78 -11.88 -11.08 -13.53
CA LEU A 78 -11.96 -9.75 -12.94
C LEU A 78 -12.64 -8.79 -13.93
N THR A 79 -13.81 -8.27 -13.52
CA THR A 79 -14.55 -7.23 -14.26
C THR A 79 -14.74 -7.57 -15.76
N THR A 80 -15.11 -8.81 -16.03
CA THR A 80 -15.62 -9.26 -17.34
C THR A 80 -16.97 -8.59 -17.65
N VAL A 81 -17.21 -8.26 -18.92
CA VAL A 81 -18.50 -7.71 -19.38
C VAL A 81 -19.64 -8.64 -18.96
N GLY A 82 -20.72 -8.08 -18.41
CA GLY A 82 -21.84 -8.83 -17.83
C GLY A 82 -21.65 -9.29 -16.38
N LYS A 83 -20.52 -8.98 -15.73
CA LYS A 83 -20.33 -9.13 -14.27
C LYS A 83 -20.13 -7.76 -13.61
N TRP A 84 -20.68 -7.60 -12.40
CA TRP A 84 -20.49 -6.42 -11.55
C TRP A 84 -20.87 -5.10 -12.29
N SER A 85 -22.00 -5.11 -12.99
CA SER A 85 -22.52 -4.09 -13.90
C SER A 85 -21.63 -3.66 -15.09
N VAL A 86 -20.51 -4.33 -15.36
CA VAL A 86 -19.61 -3.93 -16.45
C VAL A 86 -20.28 -4.10 -17.82
N THR A 87 -20.45 -3.00 -18.55
CA THR A 87 -21.08 -2.94 -19.88
C THR A 87 -20.07 -2.99 -21.02
N GLU A 88 -18.90 -2.37 -20.84
CA GLU A 88 -17.81 -2.35 -21.82
C GLU A 88 -16.46 -2.58 -21.12
N ARG A 89 -15.51 -3.18 -21.83
CA ARG A 89 -14.13 -3.38 -21.39
C ARG A 89 -13.16 -3.02 -22.51
N GLY A 90 -12.05 -2.38 -22.18
CA GLY A 90 -10.98 -2.09 -23.12
C GLY A 90 -9.60 -2.08 -22.47
N VAL A 91 -8.54 -2.05 -23.26
CA VAL A 91 -7.14 -1.95 -22.79
C VAL A 91 -6.31 -1.07 -23.71
N CYS A 92 -5.55 -0.15 -23.14
CA CYS A 92 -4.53 0.63 -23.85
C CYS A 92 -3.16 0.39 -23.21
N SER A 93 -2.09 0.63 -23.97
CA SER A 93 -0.73 0.42 -23.50
C SER A 93 -0.11 1.73 -23.02
N ASP A 94 0.47 1.68 -21.82
CA ASP A 94 1.34 2.73 -21.29
C ASP A 94 2.76 2.51 -21.82
N ARG A 95 3.05 3.19 -22.93
CA ARG A 95 4.32 3.16 -23.63
C ARG A 95 5.47 3.76 -22.82
N VAL A 96 5.18 4.67 -21.89
CA VAL A 96 6.20 5.34 -21.05
C VAL A 96 6.63 4.43 -19.91
N GLU A 97 5.69 3.79 -19.23
CA GLU A 97 5.98 2.91 -18.08
C GLU A 97 5.92 1.41 -18.39
N HIS A 98 5.92 1.07 -19.67
CA HIS A 98 5.91 -0.30 -20.22
C HIS A 98 4.85 -1.20 -19.58
N GLY A 99 3.65 -0.66 -19.40
CA GLY A 99 2.52 -1.33 -18.77
C GLY A 99 1.26 -1.32 -19.63
N GLU A 100 0.19 -1.87 -19.08
CA GLU A 100 -1.14 -1.88 -19.69
C GLU A 100 -2.14 -1.22 -18.73
N ILE A 101 -3.13 -0.54 -19.29
CA ILE A 101 -4.19 0.15 -18.55
C ILE A 101 -5.52 -0.41 -19.05
N ILE A 102 -6.18 -1.20 -18.21
CA ILE A 102 -7.47 -1.82 -18.52
C ILE A 102 -8.60 -0.93 -18.00
N PHE A 103 -9.64 -0.77 -18.80
CA PHE A 103 -10.82 0.08 -18.56
C PHE A 103 -12.08 -0.77 -18.48
N TYR A 104 -13.00 -0.35 -17.62
CA TYR A 104 -14.32 -0.95 -17.45
C TYR A 104 -15.37 0.16 -17.37
N MET A 105 -16.32 0.20 -18.29
CA MET A 105 -17.53 1.03 -18.15
C MET A 105 -18.55 0.25 -17.33
N ALA A 106 -19.21 0.89 -16.37
CA ALA A 106 -20.11 0.22 -15.44
C ALA A 106 -21.46 0.95 -15.35
N SER A 107 -22.58 0.22 -15.46
CA SER A 107 -23.91 0.80 -15.36
C SER A 107 -24.35 1.08 -13.92
N ASP A 108 -23.78 0.38 -12.93
CA ASP A 108 -23.92 0.70 -11.50
C ASP A 108 -22.57 0.55 -10.77
N MET A 109 -21.93 1.68 -10.47
CA MET A 109 -20.68 1.68 -9.70
C MET A 109 -20.81 1.09 -8.30
N LYS A 110 -22.01 1.01 -7.71
CA LYS A 110 -22.22 0.33 -6.43
C LYS A 110 -22.14 -1.19 -6.60
N GLU A 111 -22.75 -1.75 -7.65
CA GLU A 111 -22.61 -3.18 -7.99
C GLU A 111 -21.15 -3.51 -8.32
N PHE A 112 -20.47 -2.66 -9.11
CA PHE A 112 -19.04 -2.80 -9.42
C PHE A 112 -18.18 -2.89 -8.13
N GLN A 113 -18.38 -1.94 -7.20
CA GLN A 113 -17.65 -1.92 -5.92
C GLN A 113 -18.01 -3.11 -5.02
N ALA A 114 -19.27 -3.57 -5.04
CA ALA A 114 -19.71 -4.75 -4.29
C ALA A 114 -19.07 -6.04 -4.81
N GLY A 115 -19.03 -6.22 -6.13
CA GLY A 115 -18.36 -7.34 -6.77
C GLY A 115 -16.85 -7.39 -6.49
N TYR A 116 -16.17 -6.24 -6.56
CA TYR A 116 -14.77 -6.15 -6.15
C TYR A 116 -14.57 -6.47 -4.67
N LYS A 117 -15.42 -5.93 -3.76
CA LYS A 117 -15.39 -6.27 -2.34
C LYS A 117 -15.54 -7.77 -2.10
N GLN A 118 -16.54 -8.41 -2.71
CA GLN A 118 -16.76 -9.85 -2.62
C GLN A 118 -15.49 -10.60 -3.06
N ARG A 119 -14.93 -10.25 -4.22
CA ARG A 119 -13.73 -10.88 -4.77
C ARG A 119 -12.45 -10.62 -3.96
N VAL A 120 -12.43 -9.58 -3.11
CA VAL A 120 -11.38 -9.40 -2.09
C VAL A 120 -11.62 -10.35 -0.90
N MET A 121 -12.85 -10.42 -0.36
CA MET A 121 -13.18 -11.32 0.75
C MET A 121 -12.94 -12.79 0.38
N GLU A 122 -13.29 -13.21 -0.83
CA GLU A 122 -13.06 -14.57 -1.34
C GLU A 122 -11.57 -14.96 -1.37
N GLN A 123 -10.66 -14.01 -1.64
CA GLN A 123 -9.21 -14.31 -1.60
C GLN A 123 -8.68 -14.35 -0.17
N ILE A 124 -9.17 -13.48 0.72
CA ILE A 124 -8.82 -13.51 2.14
C ILE A 124 -9.28 -14.83 2.77
N ALA A 125 -10.51 -15.27 2.49
CA ALA A 125 -11.03 -16.57 2.90
C ALA A 125 -10.26 -17.75 2.29
N ALA A 126 -9.71 -17.60 1.07
CA ALA A 126 -8.79 -18.55 0.44
C ALA A 126 -7.31 -18.35 0.88
N GLY A 127 -7.07 -17.87 2.09
CA GLY A 127 -5.75 -17.76 2.73
C GLY A 127 -4.90 -16.55 2.32
N LYS A 128 -5.34 -15.74 1.36
CA LYS A 128 -4.57 -14.57 0.86
C LYS A 128 -4.95 -13.30 1.61
N ALA A 129 -4.67 -13.28 2.92
CA ALA A 129 -5.02 -12.17 3.82
C ALA A 129 -4.56 -10.78 3.32
N THR A 130 -3.49 -10.73 2.53
CA THR A 130 -2.90 -9.49 1.99
C THR A 130 -3.61 -8.95 0.73
N TYR A 131 -4.53 -9.74 0.14
CA TYR A 131 -5.13 -9.41 -1.15
C TYR A 131 -5.96 -8.13 -1.08
N GLY A 132 -5.79 -7.25 -2.08
CA GLY A 132 -6.48 -5.96 -2.16
C GLY A 132 -5.80 -4.80 -1.41
N LEU A 133 -4.79 -5.03 -0.56
CA LEU A 133 -4.06 -3.93 0.12
C LEU A 133 -3.32 -3.03 -0.88
N ASN A 134 -2.69 -3.64 -1.88
CA ASN A 134 -2.05 -2.95 -3.00
C ASN A 134 -3.04 -2.83 -4.18
N SER A 135 -4.26 -2.34 -3.91
CA SER A 135 -5.26 -2.12 -4.96
C SER A 135 -4.77 -1.08 -5.97
N ARG A 136 -5.12 -1.32 -7.23
CA ARG A 136 -4.94 -0.37 -8.35
C ARG A 136 -6.26 -0.16 -9.10
N VAL A 137 -7.41 -0.40 -8.45
CA VAL A 137 -8.73 -0.19 -9.03
C VAL A 137 -9.12 1.28 -8.87
N PHE A 138 -8.72 2.12 -9.81
CA PHE A 138 -9.09 3.53 -9.85
C PHE A 138 -10.55 3.65 -10.30
N VAL A 139 -11.40 4.22 -9.45
CA VAL A 139 -12.82 4.40 -9.67
C VAL A 139 -13.13 5.86 -9.99
N GLY A 140 -13.95 6.05 -11.03
CA GLY A 140 -14.64 7.30 -11.35
C GLY A 140 -16.16 7.16 -11.16
N LYS A 141 -16.94 8.07 -11.74
CA LYS A 141 -18.40 8.15 -11.52
C LYS A 141 -19.20 6.96 -12.09
N ASN A 142 -18.75 6.41 -13.22
CA ASN A 142 -19.42 5.36 -14.02
C ASN A 142 -18.42 4.48 -14.80
N TYR A 143 -17.14 4.54 -14.42
CA TYR A 143 -16.07 3.75 -15.03
C TYR A 143 -14.98 3.48 -14.02
N ALA A 144 -14.17 2.45 -14.28
CA ALA A 144 -12.99 2.11 -13.51
C ALA A 144 -11.80 1.81 -14.42
N VAL A 145 -10.60 1.97 -13.87
CA VAL A 145 -9.32 1.86 -14.56
C VAL A 145 -8.35 1.05 -13.68
N THR A 146 -7.68 0.05 -14.25
CA THR A 146 -6.63 -0.72 -13.57
C THR A 146 -5.32 -0.69 -14.37
N PRO A 147 -4.32 0.12 -13.98
CA PRO A 147 -2.97 0.05 -14.53
C PRO A 147 -2.19 -1.13 -13.95
N THR A 148 -1.37 -1.80 -14.76
CA THR A 148 -0.47 -2.86 -14.30
C THR A 148 0.79 -2.33 -13.61
N SER A 149 1.26 -1.12 -13.95
CA SER A 149 2.46 -0.48 -13.37
C SER A 149 2.15 0.44 -12.18
N THR A 150 3.01 0.44 -11.16
CA THR A 150 2.89 1.29 -9.97
C THR A 150 3.04 2.78 -10.32
N LYS A 151 3.93 3.12 -11.25
CA LYS A 151 4.18 4.51 -11.63
C LYS A 151 3.00 5.12 -12.40
N THR A 152 2.38 4.33 -13.26
CA THR A 152 1.11 4.68 -13.92
C THR A 152 0.00 4.92 -12.87
N ALA A 153 -0.05 4.11 -11.81
CA ALA A 153 -0.95 4.35 -10.67
C ALA A 153 -0.62 5.66 -9.93
N LEU A 154 0.66 5.96 -9.66
CA LEU A 154 1.11 7.24 -9.07
C LEU A 154 0.79 8.46 -9.94
N ALA A 155 0.77 8.31 -11.26
CA ALA A 155 0.34 9.36 -12.17
C ALA A 155 -1.20 9.55 -12.13
N LEU A 156 -1.97 8.45 -12.17
CA LEU A 156 -3.43 8.46 -12.08
C LEU A 156 -3.97 8.94 -10.73
N ALA A 157 -3.24 8.73 -9.63
CA ALA A 157 -3.60 9.25 -8.31
C ALA A 157 -3.64 10.80 -8.24
N ARG A 158 -3.05 11.50 -9.22
CA ARG A 158 -3.11 12.97 -9.35
C ARG A 158 -4.40 13.47 -10.01
N SER A 159 -5.29 12.56 -10.43
CA SER A 159 -6.58 12.87 -11.04
C SER A 159 -7.72 12.92 -10.01
N ASP A 160 -8.96 13.00 -10.47
CA ASP A 160 -10.15 12.88 -9.62
C ASP A 160 -10.57 11.43 -9.37
N LEU A 161 -9.92 10.47 -10.01
CA LEU A 161 -10.10 9.04 -9.72
C LEU A 161 -9.56 8.69 -8.34
N ARG A 162 -10.17 7.68 -7.71
CA ARG A 162 -9.74 7.16 -6.40
C ARG A 162 -9.59 5.66 -6.40
N ILE A 163 -8.54 5.18 -5.75
CA ILE A 163 -8.26 3.75 -5.58
C ILE A 163 -9.27 3.16 -4.61
N LEU A 164 -10.04 2.19 -5.09
CA LEU A 164 -10.95 1.37 -4.32
C LEU A 164 -10.17 0.27 -3.59
N THR A 165 -10.06 0.40 -2.27
CA THR A 165 -9.50 -0.65 -1.41
C THR A 165 -10.59 -1.20 -0.49
N CYS A 166 -10.73 -2.53 -0.48
CA CYS A 166 -11.76 -3.25 0.29
C CYS A 166 -11.17 -4.30 1.25
N ASN A 167 -9.86 -4.31 1.48
CA ASN A 167 -9.25 -5.18 2.49
C ASN A 167 -9.52 -4.58 3.89
N PRO A 168 -10.05 -5.34 4.87
CA PRO A 168 -10.47 -4.80 6.16
C PRO A 168 -9.34 -4.29 7.05
N THR A 169 -8.07 -4.62 6.77
CA THR A 169 -6.93 -4.12 7.54
C THR A 169 -6.35 -2.81 6.97
N PHE A 170 -6.86 -2.33 5.83
CA PHE A 170 -6.32 -1.16 5.15
C PHE A 170 -6.65 0.17 5.85
N GLY A 171 -5.62 0.82 6.38
CA GLY A 171 -5.66 2.25 6.71
C GLY A 171 -5.15 3.11 5.55
N VAL A 172 -5.93 4.11 5.14
CA VAL A 172 -5.42 5.23 4.31
C VAL A 172 -4.53 6.10 5.20
N PRO A 173 -3.24 6.31 4.87
CA PRO A 173 -2.36 7.13 5.70
C PRO A 173 -2.74 8.62 5.69
N LYS A 174 -2.35 9.36 6.73
CA LYS A 174 -2.51 10.82 6.77
C LYS A 174 -1.78 11.49 5.61
N GLY A 175 -2.31 12.64 5.18
CA GLY A 175 -1.85 13.40 4.01
C GLY A 175 -2.54 13.01 2.69
N TYR A 176 -3.18 11.84 2.63
CA TYR A 176 -3.93 11.38 1.46
C TYR A 176 -5.42 11.76 1.54
N LYS A 177 -6.04 11.97 0.38
CA LYS A 177 -7.50 12.13 0.27
C LYS A 177 -8.16 10.82 0.64
N LYS A 178 -9.23 10.90 1.42
CA LYS A 178 -10.07 9.77 1.81
C LYS A 178 -11.52 10.12 1.52
N GLU A 179 -12.17 9.28 0.71
CA GLU A 179 -13.55 9.42 0.28
C GLU A 179 -14.33 8.14 0.62
N THR A 180 -15.63 8.27 0.86
CA THR A 180 -16.49 7.13 1.21
C THR A 180 -16.84 6.33 -0.04
N ALA A 181 -16.58 5.02 -0.01
CA ALA A 181 -17.02 4.12 -1.08
C ALA A 181 -18.55 4.00 -1.13
N LEU A 182 -19.10 3.54 -2.25
CA LEU A 182 -20.54 3.25 -2.40
C LEU A 182 -21.00 1.99 -1.64
N VAL A 183 -20.05 1.25 -1.07
CA VAL A 183 -20.22 -0.02 -0.36
C VAL A 183 -19.43 0.00 0.94
N ASP A 184 -20.10 -0.31 2.05
CA ASP A 184 -19.50 -0.30 3.39
C ASP A 184 -18.31 -1.25 3.51
N GLY A 185 -17.28 -0.87 4.27
CA GLY A 185 -16.04 -1.64 4.42
C GLY A 185 -15.09 -1.57 3.21
N CYS A 186 -15.39 -0.73 2.23
CA CYS A 186 -14.41 -0.23 1.25
C CYS A 186 -14.10 1.25 1.50
N VAL A 187 -12.97 1.72 0.98
CA VAL A 187 -12.54 3.11 1.01
C VAL A 187 -12.02 3.54 -0.36
N LEU A 188 -12.19 4.83 -0.68
CA LEU A 188 -11.64 5.48 -1.86
C LEU A 188 -10.50 6.41 -1.42
N SER A 189 -9.31 6.32 -2.04
CA SER A 189 -8.17 7.21 -1.72
C SER A 189 -7.21 7.46 -2.89
N ASP A 190 -6.35 8.46 -2.80
CA ASP A 190 -5.21 8.68 -3.71
C ASP A 190 -3.88 8.06 -3.20
N PHE A 191 -3.93 7.20 -2.17
CA PHE A 191 -2.79 6.41 -1.71
C PHE A 191 -2.55 5.15 -2.58
N VAL A 192 -1.44 5.12 -3.32
CA VAL A 192 -0.99 3.96 -4.11
C VAL A 192 -0.21 2.99 -3.22
N GLY A 193 -0.83 1.88 -2.82
CA GLY A 193 -0.11 0.76 -2.22
C GLY A 193 0.71 -0.02 -3.25
N SER A 194 1.93 -0.44 -2.88
CA SER A 194 2.72 -1.34 -3.72
C SER A 194 3.67 -2.23 -2.90
N ALA A 195 3.76 -3.52 -3.25
CA ALA A 195 4.54 -4.52 -2.51
C ALA A 195 6.06 -4.33 -2.64
N ASP A 196 6.53 -3.69 -3.71
CA ASP A 196 7.91 -3.26 -3.92
C ASP A 196 8.22 -1.89 -3.29
N GLY A 197 7.24 -1.24 -2.68
CA GLY A 197 7.37 0.10 -2.12
C GLY A 197 7.54 1.23 -3.15
N SER A 198 7.35 0.99 -4.45
CA SER A 198 7.38 2.04 -5.50
C SER A 198 6.10 2.91 -5.53
N GLY A 199 5.37 2.95 -4.42
CA GLY A 199 4.04 3.55 -4.28
C GLY A 199 4.04 4.96 -3.67
N SER A 200 2.93 5.31 -3.02
CA SER A 200 2.74 6.62 -2.39
C SER A 200 3.56 6.74 -1.09
N PRO A 201 4.32 7.84 -0.87
CA PRO A 201 5.11 8.04 0.33
C PRO A 201 4.22 8.22 1.58
N ASN A 202 4.33 7.30 2.53
CA ASN A 202 3.53 7.35 3.76
C ASN A 202 4.04 8.44 4.71
N PHE A 203 3.34 9.58 4.77
CA PHE A 203 3.72 10.74 5.60
C PHE A 203 3.54 10.54 7.11
N GLU A 204 3.00 9.38 7.56
CA GLU A 204 3.02 9.00 8.98
C GLU A 204 4.32 8.28 9.39
N THR A 205 5.22 8.07 8.42
CA THR A 205 6.56 7.51 8.65
C THR A 205 7.58 8.64 8.71
N PRO A 206 8.50 8.68 9.69
CA PRO A 206 9.55 9.69 9.72
C PRO A 206 10.44 9.58 8.48
N GLN A 207 10.49 10.64 7.68
CA GLN A 207 11.50 10.78 6.64
C GLN A 207 12.78 11.34 7.28
N ASP A 208 13.90 10.64 7.09
CA ASP A 208 15.20 11.10 7.55
C ASP A 208 15.69 12.28 6.71
N ASP A 209 15.49 13.50 7.23
CA ASP A 209 16.18 14.70 6.75
C ASP A 209 17.63 14.70 7.29
N PRO A 210 18.65 14.55 6.42
CA PRO A 210 20.05 14.43 6.84
C PRO A 210 20.65 15.73 7.41
N ALA A 211 19.97 16.88 7.32
CA ALA A 211 20.45 18.14 7.85
C ALA A 211 19.99 18.43 9.30
N ALA A 212 18.90 17.81 9.76
CA ALA A 212 18.15 18.29 10.91
C ALA A 212 18.55 17.63 12.25
N ALA A 213 19.73 17.99 12.76
CA ALA A 213 20.12 17.76 14.15
C ALA A 213 19.71 18.95 15.06
N ALA A 214 19.27 18.67 16.28
CA ALA A 214 19.00 19.63 17.36
C ALA A 214 17.94 20.74 17.09
N SER A 215 16.67 20.35 16.92
CA SER A 215 15.49 21.16 17.33
C SER A 215 14.26 20.25 17.48
N GLU A 216 13.24 20.68 18.23
CA GLU A 216 11.93 19.99 18.27
C GLU A 216 11.27 20.04 16.88
N LYS A 217 10.89 18.87 16.32
CA LYS A 217 10.48 18.76 14.92
C LYS A 217 8.95 18.82 14.76
N PRO A 218 8.41 19.74 13.93
CA PRO A 218 6.99 19.71 13.56
C PRO A 218 6.61 18.37 12.92
N GLY A 219 5.54 17.75 13.41
CA GLY A 219 5.08 16.42 12.97
C GLY A 219 5.14 15.35 14.06
N GLN A 220 5.92 15.56 15.12
CA GLN A 220 5.83 14.73 16.33
C GLN A 220 4.52 15.04 17.08
N PRO A 221 3.68 14.05 17.42
CA PRO A 221 2.61 14.26 18.39
C PRO A 221 3.25 14.50 19.76
N ALA A 222 2.64 15.36 20.59
CA ALA A 222 3.18 15.71 21.91
C ALA A 222 3.38 14.49 22.84
N GLN A 223 2.64 13.39 22.59
CA GLN A 223 2.84 12.06 23.17
C GLN A 223 2.52 10.98 22.12
N GLY A 224 3.32 9.90 22.08
CA GLY A 224 2.96 8.61 21.48
C GLY A 224 3.53 8.29 20.08
N SER A 225 4.02 7.06 19.93
CA SER A 225 3.96 6.33 18.64
C SER A 225 2.49 5.94 18.35
N LEU A 226 2.18 5.41 17.16
CA LEU A 226 0.96 4.61 16.96
C LEU A 226 0.88 3.40 17.92
N GLY A 227 2.01 3.04 18.50
CA GLY A 227 2.19 1.87 19.35
C GLY A 227 3.01 0.82 18.62
N LEU A 228 3.97 0.24 19.33
CA LEU A 228 4.28 -1.17 19.13
C LEU A 228 3.32 -1.95 20.04
N PRO A 229 2.77 -3.10 19.60
CA PRO A 229 1.82 -3.86 20.41
C PRO A 229 2.48 -4.38 21.68
N ARG A 230 1.69 -4.58 22.74
CA ARG A 230 2.16 -5.02 24.06
C ARG A 230 1.26 -6.10 24.67
N ALA A 231 1.82 -6.98 25.48
CA ALA A 231 1.08 -7.98 26.26
C ALA A 231 1.77 -8.24 27.60
N GLY A 232 1.00 -8.46 28.68
CA GLY A 232 1.52 -8.81 30.00
C GLY A 232 1.91 -10.28 30.15
N SER A 233 1.35 -11.16 29.30
CA SER A 233 1.52 -12.62 29.33
C SER A 233 1.40 -13.24 27.94
N LEU A 234 1.78 -14.52 27.83
CA LEU A 234 1.55 -15.34 26.63
C LEU A 234 0.06 -15.46 26.24
N ASP A 235 -0.87 -15.47 27.20
CA ASP A 235 -2.31 -15.56 26.89
C ASP A 235 -2.85 -14.30 26.22
N GLU A 236 -2.39 -13.12 26.65
CA GLU A 236 -2.72 -11.85 26.00
C GLU A 236 -2.10 -11.77 24.59
N LEU A 237 -0.86 -12.25 24.43
CA LEU A 237 -0.19 -12.34 23.13
C LEU A 237 -0.92 -13.31 22.18
N LYS A 238 -1.27 -14.52 22.66
CA LYS A 238 -2.08 -15.49 21.91
C LYS A 238 -3.39 -14.87 21.45
N LYS A 239 -4.12 -14.21 22.35
CA LYS A 239 -5.40 -13.55 22.04
C LYS A 239 -5.28 -12.40 21.02
N MET A 240 -4.10 -11.81 20.87
CA MET A 240 -3.84 -10.77 19.88
C MET A 240 -3.64 -11.35 18.46
N VAL A 241 -2.97 -12.51 18.34
CA VAL A 241 -2.58 -13.08 17.03
C VAL A 241 -3.48 -14.22 16.53
N HIS A 242 -4.11 -14.98 17.41
CA HIS A 242 -5.00 -16.10 17.07
C HIS A 242 -6.48 -15.68 17.11
N PRO A 243 -7.34 -16.17 16.20
CA PRO A 243 -7.05 -17.13 15.12
C PRO A 243 -6.61 -16.47 13.80
N ASN A 244 -6.63 -15.14 13.71
CA ASN A 244 -6.64 -14.44 12.42
C ASN A 244 -5.28 -14.30 11.73
N ILE A 245 -4.17 -14.38 12.48
CA ILE A 245 -2.81 -14.12 11.98
C ILE A 245 -1.87 -15.30 12.26
N VAL A 246 -1.94 -15.91 13.44
CA VAL A 246 -1.19 -17.13 13.80
C VAL A 246 -2.17 -18.17 14.33
N ASP A 247 -2.15 -19.39 13.80
CA ASP A 247 -2.96 -20.46 14.37
C ASP A 247 -2.30 -21.08 15.62
N CYS A 248 -2.62 -20.49 16.77
CA CYS A 248 -2.30 -21.04 18.09
C CYS A 248 -3.36 -22.00 18.64
N THR A 249 -4.12 -22.73 17.80
CA THR A 249 -5.00 -23.83 18.26
C THR A 249 -4.17 -24.83 19.06
N ASN A 250 -3.12 -25.36 18.43
CA ASN A 250 -2.07 -26.12 19.10
C ASN A 250 -0.95 -25.16 19.49
N MET A 251 -0.80 -24.94 20.80
CA MET A 251 0.24 -24.09 21.40
C MET A 251 0.85 -24.81 22.61
N SER A 252 2.18 -24.80 22.71
CA SER A 252 2.91 -25.39 23.83
C SER A 252 3.95 -24.43 24.41
N THR A 253 4.12 -24.49 25.74
CA THR A 253 5.21 -23.87 26.51
C THR A 253 6.19 -24.90 27.04
N ALA A 254 6.03 -26.19 26.69
CA ALA A 254 6.90 -27.26 27.15
C ALA A 254 8.33 -27.09 26.61
N PRO A 255 9.40 -27.24 27.41
CA PRO A 255 10.78 -26.92 27.01
C PRO A 255 11.28 -27.69 25.79
N ASP A 256 10.83 -28.94 25.63
CA ASP A 256 11.08 -29.77 24.46
C ASP A 256 10.39 -29.21 23.21
N ALA A 257 9.10 -28.91 23.29
CA ALA A 257 8.31 -28.37 22.19
C ALA A 257 8.81 -27.00 21.71
N VAL A 258 9.07 -26.05 22.63
CA VAL A 258 9.54 -24.69 22.26
C VAL A 258 10.96 -24.67 21.70
N ALA A 259 11.77 -25.70 21.99
CA ALA A 259 13.13 -25.87 21.49
C ALA A 259 13.22 -26.70 20.20
N ILE A 260 12.10 -27.19 19.64
CA ILE A 260 12.09 -27.84 18.33
C ILE A 260 12.64 -26.89 17.27
N GLN A 261 13.48 -27.42 16.40
CA GLN A 261 13.92 -26.76 15.18
C GLN A 261 13.64 -27.70 14.01
N SER A 262 13.05 -27.18 12.95
CA SER A 262 12.88 -27.90 11.68
C SER A 262 13.87 -27.34 10.65
N ILE A 263 14.28 -28.16 9.68
CA ILE A 263 15.03 -27.66 8.52
C ILE A 263 14.27 -26.51 7.84
N ASP A 264 12.94 -26.62 7.81
CA ASP A 264 12.02 -25.67 7.20
C ASP A 264 11.73 -24.44 8.11
N TYR A 265 11.83 -24.60 9.44
CA TYR A 265 11.47 -23.59 10.47
C TYR A 265 12.56 -23.50 11.56
N LEU A 266 13.46 -22.52 11.44
CA LEU A 266 14.49 -22.22 12.43
C LEU A 266 14.10 -20.96 13.25
N PRO A 267 14.06 -21.01 14.59
CA PRO A 267 13.85 -19.82 15.42
C PRO A 267 15.08 -18.89 15.44
N VAL A 268 14.84 -17.61 15.68
CA VAL A 268 15.87 -16.58 15.90
C VAL A 268 16.48 -16.76 17.30
N VAL A 269 15.65 -16.92 18.34
CA VAL A 269 16.10 -17.23 19.69
C VAL A 269 16.52 -18.70 19.77
N ALA A 270 17.82 -18.94 19.85
CA ALA A 270 18.41 -20.27 19.95
C ALA A 270 18.96 -20.55 21.37
N GLY A 271 18.63 -21.73 21.92
CA GLY A 271 19.02 -22.14 23.27
C GLY A 271 18.11 -21.56 24.37
N ASP A 272 18.69 -21.17 25.50
CA ASP A 272 17.95 -20.61 26.64
C ASP A 272 17.30 -19.24 26.31
N PRO A 273 15.96 -19.10 26.33
CA PRO A 273 15.28 -17.83 26.07
C PRO A 273 15.59 -16.75 27.12
N LEU A 274 15.85 -17.12 28.39
CA LEU A 274 16.17 -16.15 29.44
C LEU A 274 17.45 -15.39 29.12
N GLY A 275 18.46 -16.09 28.61
CA GLY A 275 19.71 -15.54 28.08
C GLY A 275 19.54 -14.72 26.79
N TRP A 276 18.36 -14.68 26.17
CA TRP A 276 18.01 -13.78 25.06
C TRP A 276 17.16 -12.57 25.49
N GLY A 277 16.85 -12.41 26.77
CA GLY A 277 15.98 -11.34 27.25
C GLY A 277 14.48 -11.65 27.10
N VAL A 278 14.13 -12.87 26.69
CA VAL A 278 12.76 -13.39 26.76
C VAL A 278 12.44 -13.74 28.24
N LYS A 279 11.17 -13.61 28.62
CA LYS A 279 10.60 -13.92 29.95
C LYS A 279 9.76 -15.18 29.89
N GLU A 280 8.88 -15.27 28.89
CA GLU A 280 7.98 -16.40 28.61
C GLU A 280 8.01 -16.66 27.11
N ARG A 281 8.05 -17.93 26.70
CA ARG A 281 8.05 -18.36 25.30
C ARG A 281 7.03 -19.47 25.09
N ALA A 282 6.29 -19.41 23.99
CA ALA A 282 5.48 -20.51 23.47
C ALA A 282 5.83 -20.77 22.00
N VAL A 283 5.46 -21.96 21.52
CA VAL A 283 5.38 -22.28 20.10
C VAL A 283 3.93 -22.59 19.74
N CYS A 284 3.46 -22.08 18.61
CA CYS A 284 2.20 -22.41 17.95
C CYS A 284 2.50 -23.19 16.67
N GLY A 285 1.64 -24.14 16.31
CA GLY A 285 1.83 -25.06 15.17
C GLY A 285 2.00 -26.51 15.61
N GLU A 286 2.34 -27.39 14.65
CA GLU A 286 2.47 -28.83 14.90
C GLU A 286 3.92 -29.24 15.15
N PRO A 287 4.29 -29.70 16.36
CA PRO A 287 5.60 -30.28 16.64
C PRO A 287 5.80 -31.61 15.90
N ALA A 288 7.06 -32.04 15.76
CA ALA A 288 7.38 -33.27 15.01
C ALA A 288 6.84 -34.53 15.73
N GLY A 289 6.23 -35.42 14.96
CA GLY A 289 5.67 -36.70 15.42
C GLY A 289 5.72 -37.74 14.31
N GLU A 290 4.58 -38.34 13.94
CA GLU A 290 4.48 -39.17 12.71
C GLU A 290 4.72 -38.35 11.43
N ARG A 291 4.62 -37.03 11.51
CA ARG A 291 4.91 -36.07 10.43
C ARG A 291 6.02 -35.13 10.86
N ARG A 292 6.72 -34.53 9.87
CA ARG A 292 7.63 -33.40 10.11
C ARG A 292 6.85 -32.22 10.69
N ALA A 293 7.48 -31.49 11.60
CA ALA A 293 6.89 -30.29 12.19
C ALA A 293 6.54 -29.25 11.11
N HIS A 294 5.38 -28.62 11.25
CA HIS A 294 4.89 -27.61 10.31
C HIS A 294 4.16 -26.47 11.01
N ASP A 295 4.10 -25.34 10.30
CA ASP A 295 3.43 -24.10 10.72
C ASP A 295 3.92 -23.57 12.08
N LEU A 296 5.20 -23.80 12.39
CA LEU A 296 5.83 -23.36 13.63
C LEU A 296 6.00 -21.83 13.67
N ASN A 297 5.45 -21.21 14.70
CA ASN A 297 5.56 -19.79 15.01
C ASN A 297 5.84 -19.64 16.50
N TRP A 298 6.83 -18.84 16.90
CA TRP A 298 7.13 -18.62 18.33
C TRP A 298 6.53 -17.30 18.81
N LEU A 299 6.02 -17.32 20.04
CA LEU A 299 5.40 -16.18 20.74
C LEU A 299 6.24 -15.88 21.98
N ASP A 300 6.76 -14.67 22.09
CA ASP A 300 7.64 -14.25 23.20
C ASP A 300 7.06 -13.08 23.98
N VAL A 301 7.05 -13.19 25.31
CA VAL A 301 6.98 -12.04 26.21
C VAL A 301 8.41 -11.66 26.59
N VAL A 302 8.80 -10.41 26.36
CA VAL A 302 10.19 -9.95 26.39
C VAL A 302 10.42 -9.03 27.59
N ARG A 303 11.41 -9.36 28.42
CA ARG A 303 11.83 -8.55 29.58
C ARG A 303 12.98 -7.59 29.26
N ASP A 304 13.80 -7.92 28.27
CA ASP A 304 14.90 -7.08 27.79
C ASP A 304 14.94 -7.11 26.25
N MET A 305 14.23 -6.15 25.66
CA MET A 305 14.12 -5.99 24.21
C MET A 305 15.46 -5.59 23.57
N LYS A 306 16.35 -4.92 24.32
CA LYS A 306 17.68 -4.55 23.81
C LYS A 306 18.58 -5.76 23.67
N THR A 307 18.59 -6.66 24.67
CA THR A 307 19.34 -7.92 24.58
C THR A 307 18.81 -8.83 23.49
N LEU A 308 17.48 -8.91 23.33
CA LEU A 308 16.84 -9.67 22.25
C LEU A 308 17.28 -9.14 20.86
N GLN A 309 17.13 -7.84 20.62
CA GLN A 309 17.50 -7.22 19.35
C GLN A 309 19.01 -7.30 19.08
N LEU A 310 19.86 -7.23 20.11
CA LEU A 310 21.33 -7.32 19.96
C LEU A 310 21.77 -8.73 19.53
N LYS A 311 21.10 -9.77 20.04
CA LYS A 311 21.38 -11.16 19.66
C LYS A 311 20.75 -11.53 18.32
N ALA A 312 19.56 -11.03 18.02
CA ALA A 312 18.95 -11.15 16.70
C ALA A 312 19.80 -10.47 15.62
N LYS A 313 20.39 -9.29 15.91
CA LYS A 313 21.41 -8.66 15.07
C LYS A 313 22.58 -9.59 14.81
N ALA A 314 23.16 -10.18 15.86
CA ALA A 314 24.31 -11.07 15.73
C ALA A 314 24.00 -12.34 14.90
N ALA A 315 22.77 -12.87 14.99
CA ALA A 315 22.29 -13.98 14.16
C ALA A 315 22.14 -13.57 12.68
N GLN A 316 21.48 -12.45 12.39
CA GLN A 316 21.37 -11.92 11.02
C GLN A 316 22.76 -11.63 10.41
N GLN A 317 23.68 -11.07 11.20
CA GLN A 317 25.08 -10.84 10.81
C GLN A 317 25.95 -12.10 10.79
N ALA A 318 25.44 -13.26 11.21
CA ALA A 318 26.05 -14.56 10.95
C ALA A 318 25.59 -15.09 9.59
N ASP A 319 24.27 -15.08 9.34
CA ASP A 319 23.70 -15.49 8.05
C ASP A 319 24.25 -14.71 6.86
N LEU A 320 24.28 -13.39 6.94
CA LEU A 320 24.76 -12.50 5.88
C LEU A 320 26.25 -12.70 5.51
N LYS A 321 27.03 -13.48 6.27
CA LYS A 321 28.42 -13.80 5.93
C LYS A 321 28.58 -14.97 4.97
N ASP A 322 27.57 -15.83 4.86
CA ASP A 322 27.69 -17.08 4.09
C ASP A 322 27.58 -16.81 2.58
N ASP A 323 26.51 -16.12 2.14
CA ASP A 323 26.25 -15.78 0.73
C ASP A 323 25.77 -14.32 0.52
N GLY A 324 25.80 -13.49 1.58
CA GLY A 324 25.23 -12.15 1.56
C GLY A 324 23.71 -12.09 1.78
N ARG A 325 23.06 -13.20 2.17
CA ARG A 325 21.60 -13.28 2.32
C ARG A 325 21.19 -13.83 3.69
N LEU A 326 20.03 -13.39 4.18
CA LEU A 326 19.40 -13.99 5.36
C LEU A 326 18.79 -15.35 4.99
N LYS A 327 19.07 -16.41 5.75
CA LYS A 327 18.63 -17.78 5.41
C LYS A 327 17.11 -17.83 5.25
N ALA A 328 16.63 -18.52 4.22
CA ALA A 328 15.20 -18.58 3.89
C ALA A 328 14.37 -19.34 4.95
N THR A 329 15.01 -20.27 5.66
CA THR A 329 14.40 -21.09 6.72
C THR A 329 14.55 -20.48 8.11
N ALA A 330 15.35 -19.42 8.26
CA ALA A 330 15.41 -18.62 9.47
C ALA A 330 14.16 -17.74 9.58
N SER A 331 13.41 -17.92 10.67
CA SER A 331 12.30 -17.03 11.03
C SER A 331 12.77 -15.58 11.08
N ARG A 332 11.88 -14.64 10.77
CA ARG A 332 12.12 -13.22 11.04
C ARG A 332 11.54 -12.86 12.40
N LEU A 333 12.20 -11.97 13.13
CA LEU A 333 11.77 -11.50 14.44
C LEU A 333 10.91 -10.24 14.29
N LEU A 334 9.62 -10.33 14.60
CA LEU A 334 8.67 -9.21 14.55
C LEU A 334 8.38 -8.73 15.96
N VAL A 335 8.63 -7.45 16.19
CA VAL A 335 8.82 -6.83 17.50
C VAL A 335 7.61 -5.96 17.87
N GLY A 336 7.13 -6.14 19.10
CA GLY A 336 6.26 -5.21 19.81
C GLY A 336 7.03 -4.39 20.87
N GLU A 337 6.34 -3.74 21.79
CA GLU A 337 6.96 -2.94 22.87
C GLU A 337 7.73 -3.85 23.84
N ASN A 338 7.07 -4.91 24.28
CA ASN A 338 7.57 -5.88 25.26
C ASN A 338 7.27 -7.34 24.85
N ILE A 339 7.06 -7.58 23.56
CA ILE A 339 6.70 -8.87 22.98
C ILE A 339 7.41 -9.06 21.64
N ALA A 340 7.51 -10.30 21.18
CA ALA A 340 7.88 -10.61 19.81
C ALA A 340 7.13 -11.83 19.27
N VAL A 341 7.11 -11.97 17.95
CA VAL A 341 6.66 -13.17 17.24
C VAL A 341 7.73 -13.53 16.21
N GLU A 342 8.13 -14.80 16.16
CA GLU A 342 9.07 -15.32 15.17
C GLU A 342 8.35 -16.19 14.15
N THR A 343 8.53 -15.91 12.85
CA THR A 343 7.92 -16.72 11.78
C THR A 343 8.68 -16.65 10.44
N ASN A 344 8.66 -17.77 9.70
CA ASN A 344 9.18 -17.90 8.34
C ASN A 344 8.11 -17.67 7.25
N SER A 345 6.81 -17.71 7.57
CA SER A 345 5.72 -17.43 6.61
C SER A 345 5.60 -15.94 6.31
N ARG A 346 5.55 -15.58 5.02
CA ARG A 346 5.39 -14.18 4.57
C ARG A 346 3.99 -13.64 4.87
N GLU A 347 3.01 -14.52 4.81
CA GLU A 347 1.58 -14.27 5.04
C GLU A 347 1.35 -13.87 6.50
N ILE A 348 1.91 -14.64 7.43
CA ILE A 348 1.85 -14.38 8.87
C ILE A 348 2.57 -13.05 9.20
N ARG A 349 3.77 -12.82 8.66
CA ARG A 349 4.49 -11.54 8.84
C ARG A 349 3.67 -10.35 8.38
N HIS A 350 3.03 -10.45 7.21
CA HIS A 350 2.21 -9.35 6.71
C HIS A 350 0.97 -9.09 7.58
N GLY A 351 0.37 -10.13 8.17
CA GLY A 351 -0.70 -9.99 9.16
C GLY A 351 -0.23 -9.32 10.45
N LEU A 352 0.96 -9.69 10.95
CA LEU A 352 1.58 -9.08 12.14
C LEU A 352 1.89 -7.58 11.93
N TYR A 353 2.24 -7.15 10.70
CA TYR A 353 2.37 -5.73 10.38
C TYR A 353 1.05 -4.95 10.48
N GLN A 354 -0.11 -5.59 10.25
CA GLN A 354 -1.41 -4.95 10.48
C GLN A 354 -1.67 -4.75 11.99
N LEU A 355 -1.23 -5.72 12.80
CA LEU A 355 -1.21 -5.67 14.27
C LEU A 355 -0.11 -4.75 14.85
N GLN A 356 0.55 -3.93 14.02
CA GLN A 356 1.57 -2.95 14.40
C GLN A 356 2.89 -3.52 14.95
N PHE A 357 3.12 -4.83 14.87
CA PHE A 357 4.47 -5.39 15.03
C PHE A 357 5.36 -4.90 13.88
N LEU A 358 6.67 -4.88 14.10
CA LEU A 358 7.65 -4.51 13.06
C LEU A 358 8.82 -5.50 13.03
N TYR A 359 9.22 -5.95 11.85
CA TYR A 359 10.41 -6.78 11.64
C TYR A 359 11.68 -5.99 12.01
N LEU A 360 12.52 -6.58 12.87
CA LEU A 360 13.85 -6.08 13.15
C LEU A 360 14.79 -6.40 11.98
N ASN A 361 15.08 -5.43 11.11
CA ASN A 361 16.10 -5.58 10.07
C ASN A 361 17.45 -4.99 10.54
N CYS A 362 18.51 -5.78 10.45
CA CYS A 362 19.90 -5.42 10.78
C CYS A 362 20.87 -5.57 9.60
N GLU A 363 20.35 -5.70 8.38
CA GLU A 363 21.15 -5.81 7.15
C GLU A 363 21.93 -4.50 6.86
N PRO A 364 23.26 -4.56 6.63
CA PRO A 364 24.08 -3.36 6.44
C PRO A 364 23.65 -2.55 5.20
N GLY A 365 23.35 -1.26 5.41
CA GLY A 365 22.90 -0.37 4.33
C GLY A 365 21.43 -0.56 3.94
N PHE A 366 20.66 -1.35 4.68
CA PHE A 366 19.22 -1.49 4.47
C PHE A 366 18.51 -0.13 4.53
N SER A 367 17.63 0.07 3.56
CA SER A 367 16.65 1.16 3.52
C SER A 367 15.33 0.60 3.02
N ALA A 368 14.22 0.99 3.65
CA ALA A 368 12.90 0.70 3.14
C ALA A 368 12.46 1.82 2.16
N PRO A 369 11.79 1.48 1.05
CA PRO A 369 11.17 2.47 0.18
C PRO A 369 10.16 3.37 0.92
N ALA A 370 9.96 4.59 0.42
CA ALA A 370 8.98 5.52 0.96
C ALA A 370 7.56 4.94 0.86
N GLY A 371 6.86 4.84 1.98
CA GLY A 371 5.61 4.08 2.09
C GLY A 371 5.59 3.14 3.30
N TYR A 372 6.76 2.58 3.63
CA TYR A 372 6.92 1.63 4.73
C TYR A 372 7.29 2.31 6.04
N ARG A 373 6.74 1.80 7.15
CA ARG A 373 7.08 2.21 8.51
C ARG A 373 8.54 1.86 8.77
N LEU A 374 9.30 2.85 9.23
CA LEU A 374 10.65 2.73 9.75
C LEU A 374 10.62 3.35 11.15
N GLU A 375 11.03 2.58 12.15
CA GLU A 375 11.21 3.06 13.52
C GLU A 375 12.61 2.68 14.02
N LYS A 376 13.15 3.53 14.90
CA LYS A 376 14.46 3.31 15.50
C LYS A 376 14.40 2.12 16.47
N SER A 377 15.19 1.09 16.21
CA SER A 377 15.34 -0.04 17.14
C SER A 377 16.17 0.36 18.38
N GLN A 378 16.22 -0.51 19.38
CA GLN A 378 17.02 -0.30 20.60
C GLN A 378 18.53 -0.58 20.40
N VAL A 379 18.92 -0.98 19.18
CA VAL A 379 20.29 -1.39 18.82
C VAL A 379 20.77 -0.62 17.59
N GLU A 380 21.96 -0.04 17.69
CA GLU A 380 22.57 0.72 16.60
C GLU A 380 22.80 -0.15 15.35
N GLY A 381 22.50 0.38 14.17
CA GLY A 381 22.60 -0.37 12.91
C GLY A 381 21.54 -1.45 12.73
N CYS A 382 20.39 -1.31 13.39
CA CYS A 382 19.15 -2.03 13.07
C CYS A 382 17.95 -1.07 13.09
N VAL A 383 16.96 -1.35 12.25
CA VAL A 383 15.67 -0.64 12.21
C VAL A 383 14.52 -1.62 12.47
N LEU A 384 13.39 -1.08 12.92
CA LEU A 384 12.12 -1.79 12.94
C LEU A 384 11.31 -1.38 11.71
N THR A 385 10.80 -2.34 10.93
CA THR A 385 10.10 -2.04 9.67
C THR A 385 8.94 -3.00 9.35
N ASN A 386 8.05 -2.59 8.45
CA ASN A 386 7.08 -3.48 7.80
C ASN A 386 7.41 -3.78 6.32
N TYR A 387 8.67 -3.53 5.91
CA TYR A 387 9.20 -3.87 4.59
C TYR A 387 10.05 -5.14 4.60
N GLU A 388 9.93 -5.92 3.52
CA GLU A 388 10.77 -7.07 3.19
C GLU A 388 11.04 -7.07 1.68
N HIS A 389 12.26 -7.47 1.30
CA HIS A 389 12.66 -7.70 -0.10
C HIS A 389 11.93 -8.90 -0.76
#